data_AF-A0A4U7EXW0-F1
#
_entry.id   AF-A0A4U7EXW0-F1
#
_cell.length_a   1.000
_cell.length_b   1.000
_cell.length_c   1.000
_cell.angle_alpha   90.00
_cell.angle_beta   90.00
_cell.angle_gamma   90.00
#
_symmetry.space_group_name_H-M   'P 1'
#
loop_
_entity.id
_entity.type
_entity.pdbx_description
1 polymer ?
#
loop_
_entity_poly.entity_id
_entity_poly.type
_entity_poly.pdbx_seq_one_letter_code
_entity_poly.pdbx_strand_id
1 'polypeptide(L)' 'MLAGVNVALGVSGSIAAVKVVELAHELRRQGASVRAVMSPASTNIVHPWAVDFATDEPVVTEITGDVEHVELCGRDGWA' A
#
# COMPACT_ATOMS: atom_id res chain seq x y z
N MET A 1 -2.39 -7.92 16.66
CA MET A 1 -2.27 -6.64 17.41
C MET A 1 -2.78 -5.43 16.63
N LEU A 2 -3.05 -5.56 15.33
CA LEU A 2 -3.49 -4.46 14.45
C LEU A 2 -4.96 -4.59 14.02
N ALA A 3 -5.77 -5.36 14.75
CA ALA A 3 -7.18 -5.55 14.41
C ALA A 3 -7.92 -4.20 14.43
N GLY A 4 -8.59 -3.88 13.33
CA GLY A 4 -9.30 -2.61 13.15
C GLY A 4 -8.40 -1.42 12.82
N VAL A 5 -7.11 -1.62 12.58
CA VAL A 5 -6.18 -0.58 12.13
C VAL A 5 -6.11 -0.58 10.60
N ASN A 6 -6.25 0.60 10.01
CA ASN A 6 -6.02 0.83 8.59
C ASN A 6 -4.58 1.28 8.37
N VAL A 7 -3.90 0.75 7.35
CA VAL A 7 -2.49 1.04 7.05
C VAL A 7 -2.35 1.48 5.60
N ALA A 8 -1.96 2.74 5.39
CA ALA A 8 -1.47 3.22 4.10
C ALA A 8 0.01 2.81 3.91
N LEU A 9 0.26 1.83 3.04
CA LEU A 9 1.59 1.29 2.76
C LEU A 9 2.23 1.99 1.56
N GLY A 10 3.11 2.95 1.82
CA GLY A 10 3.88 3.64 0.78
C GLY A 10 5.13 2.86 0.36
N VAL A 11 5.31 2.66 -0.96
CA VAL A 11 6.44 1.91 -1.54
C VAL A 11 7.21 2.80 -2.52
N SER A 12 8.44 3.15 -2.13
CA SER A 12 9.34 4.00 -2.93
C SER A 12 10.40 3.19 -3.68
N GLY A 13 11.12 3.85 -4.59
CA GLY A 13 12.15 3.23 -5.43
C GLY A 13 13.42 2.90 -4.63
N SER A 14 13.38 1.79 -3.89
CA SER A 14 14.49 1.25 -3.10
C SER A 14 14.59 -0.25 -3.32
N ILE A 15 15.78 -0.82 -3.24
CA ILE A 15 15.97 -2.28 -3.28
C ILE A 15 15.16 -2.99 -2.18
N ALA A 16 14.88 -2.32 -1.06
CA ALA A 16 14.03 -2.84 0.00
C ALA A 16 12.58 -3.12 -0.45
N ALA A 17 12.12 -2.57 -1.57
CA ALA A 17 10.78 -2.80 -2.12
C ALA A 17 10.53 -4.30 -2.40
N VAL A 18 11.56 -5.12 -2.64
CA VAL A 18 11.40 -6.57 -2.82
C VAL A 18 10.78 -7.28 -1.61
N LYS A 19 10.84 -6.67 -0.41
CA LYS A 19 10.26 -7.21 0.83
C LYS A 19 8.82 -6.77 1.08
N VAL A 20 8.25 -5.92 0.22
CA VAL A 20 6.93 -5.31 0.45
C VAL A 20 5.80 -6.33 0.53
N VAL A 21 5.85 -7.39 -0.29
CA VAL A 21 4.81 -8.44 -0.31
C VAL A 21 4.74 -9.17 1.04
N GLU A 22 5.90 -9.52 1.59
CA GLU A 22 6.00 -10.15 2.92
C GLU A 22 5.54 -9.20 4.02
N LEU A 23 5.91 -7.92 3.94
CA LEU A 23 5.46 -6.89 4.89
C LEU A 23 3.94 -6.72 4.86
N ALA A 24 3.33 -6.60 3.68
CA ALA A 24 1.89 -6.46 3.53
C ALA A 24 1.13 -7.66 4.09
N HIS A 25 1.60 -8.89 3.81
CA HIS A 25 1.04 -10.09 4.40
C HIS A 25 1.17 -10.13 5.92
N GLU A 26 2.31 -9.71 6.48
CA GLU A 26 2.47 -9.71 7.94
C GLU A 26 1.52 -8.71 8.61
N LEU A 27 1.38 -7.51 8.06
CA LEU A 27 0.45 -6.49 8.56
C LEU A 27 -0.99 -7.03 8.58
N ARG A 28 -1.42 -7.67 7.48
CA ARG A 28 -2.74 -8.31 7.39
C ARG A 28 -2.90 -9.48 8.36
N ARG A 29 -1.87 -10.32 8.50
CA ARG A 29 -1.85 -11.44 9.47
C ARG A 29 -2.01 -10.95 10.90
N GLN A 30 -1.53 -9.73 11.20
CA GLN A 30 -1.71 -9.08 12.50
C GLN A 30 -3.09 -8.43 12.69
N GLY A 31 -3.93 -8.44 11.65
CA GLY A 31 -5.32 -7.97 11.64
C GLY A 31 -5.55 -6.60 10.98
N ALA A 32 -4.53 -6.00 10.35
CA ALA A 32 -4.67 -4.70 9.69
C ALA A 32 -5.38 -4.81 8.34
N SER A 33 -6.14 -3.78 7.97
CA SER A 33 -6.51 -3.51 6.58
C SER A 33 -5.37 -2.73 5.93
N VAL A 34 -4.91 -3.11 4.74
CA VAL A 34 -3.74 -2.49 4.11
C VAL A 34 -4.08 -2.03 2.71
N ARG A 35 -3.79 -0.76 2.39
CA ARG A 35 -3.88 -0.21 1.04
C ARG A 35 -2.52 0.35 0.64
N ALA A 36 -2.03 -0.04 -0.54
CA ALA A 36 -0.69 0.32 -0.97
C ALA A 36 -0.68 1.45 -2.00
N VAL A 37 0.36 2.28 -1.92
CA VAL A 37 0.68 3.33 -2.88
C VAL A 37 2.12 3.12 -3.36
N MET A 38 2.32 3.06 -4.66
CA MET A 38 3.63 2.80 -5.27
C MET A 38 4.10 3.99 -6.10
N SER A 39 5.36 4.38 -5.96
CA SER A 39 5.98 5.33 -6.88
C SER A 39 6.32 4.68 -8.23
N PRO A 40 6.41 5.44 -9.33
CA PRO A 40 6.83 4.89 -10.63
C PRO A 40 8.20 4.20 -10.61
N ALA A 41 9.08 4.58 -9.67
CA ALA A 41 10.37 3.93 -9.52
C ALA A 41 10.27 2.55 -8.85
N SER A 42 9.32 2.35 -7.91
CA SER A 42 9.16 1.06 -7.24
C SER A 42 8.51 0.00 -8.13
N THR A 43 7.68 0.41 -9.10
CA THR A 43 7.05 -0.51 -10.07
C THR A 43 8.07 -1.19 -10.99
N ASN A 44 9.25 -0.60 -11.17
CA ASN A 44 10.37 -1.22 -11.91
C ASN A 44 11.11 -2.30 -11.11
N ILE A 45 10.85 -2.40 -9.79
CA ILE A 45 11.49 -3.36 -8.87
C ILE A 45 10.52 -4.50 -8.55
N VAL A 46 9.28 -4.15 -8.19
CA VAL A 46 8.19 -5.10 -7.92
C VAL A 46 6.96 -4.64 -8.68
N HIS A 47 6.33 -5.53 -9.44
CA HIS A 47 5.15 -5.19 -10.22
C HIS A 47 3.95 -4.90 -9.30
N PRO A 48 3.11 -3.89 -9.58
CA PRO A 48 1.93 -3.56 -8.76
C PRO A 48 1.01 -4.75 -8.46
N TRP A 49 0.83 -5.67 -9.42
CA TRP A 49 0.02 -6.88 -9.22
C TRP A 49 0.46 -7.76 -8.05
N ALA A 50 1.76 -7.81 -7.76
CA ALA A 50 2.25 -8.57 -6.61
C ALA A 50 1.85 -7.90 -5.29
N VAL A 51 1.83 -6.57 -5.28
CA VAL A 51 1.44 -5.78 -4.11
C VAL A 51 -0.07 -5.80 -3.93
N ASP A 52 -0.83 -5.68 -5.02
CA ASP A 52 -2.29 -5.81 -5.08
C ASP A 52 -2.76 -7.13 -4.47
N PHE A 53 -2.17 -8.24 -4.93
CA PHE A 53 -2.41 -9.56 -4.35
C PHE A 53 -2.07 -9.63 -2.85
N ALA A 54 -0.97 -8.98 -2.44
CA ALA A 54 -0.53 -9.01 -1.05
C ALA A 54 -1.45 -8.20 -0.12
N THR A 55 -1.97 -7.07 -0.61
CA THR A 55 -2.88 -6.19 0.13
C THR A 55 -4.34 -6.64 0.05
N ASP A 56 -4.71 -7.41 -0.97
CA ASP A 56 -6.11 -7.76 -1.29
C ASP A 56 -6.97 -6.51 -1.57
N GLU A 57 -6.30 -5.49 -2.13
CA GLU A 57 -6.83 -4.17 -2.44
C GLU A 57 -6.02 -3.57 -3.61
N PRO A 58 -6.68 -2.86 -4.55
CA PRO A 58 -5.99 -2.21 -5.67
C PRO A 58 -4.88 -1.27 -5.22
N VAL A 59 -3.80 -1.24 -5.98
CA VAL A 59 -2.64 -0.40 -5.70
C VAL A 59 -2.72 0.92 -6.43
N VAL A 60 -2.56 2.02 -5.70
CA VAL A 60 -2.46 3.36 -6.27
C VAL A 60 -1.07 3.56 -6.85
N THR A 61 -0.97 3.81 -8.16
CA THR A 61 0.31 4.10 -8.84
C THR A 61 0.42 5.55 -9.33
N GLU A 62 -0.69 6.28 -9.34
CA GLU A 62 -0.78 7.69 -9.75
C GLU A 62 -1.89 8.40 -8.96
N ILE A 63 -1.79 9.72 -8.84
CA ILE A 63 -2.87 10.54 -8.27
C ILE A 63 -3.78 10.98 -9.41
N THR A 64 -5.07 10.70 -9.27
CA THR A 64 -6.09 11.05 -10.26
C THR A 64 -7.06 12.10 -9.72
N GLY A 65 -8.16 12.32 -10.44
CA GLY A 65 -9.27 13.15 -9.98
C GLY A 65 -10.00 12.59 -8.74
N ASP A 66 -9.75 11.32 -8.40
CA ASP A 66 -10.33 10.67 -7.22
C ASP A 66 -9.61 11.04 -5.92
N VAL A 67 -8.56 11.88 -5.98
CA VAL A 67 -7.85 12.49 -4.84
C VAL A 67 -7.41 11.48 -3.77
N GLU A 68 -6.75 10.41 -4.20
CA GLU A 68 -6.34 9.24 -3.40
C GLU A 68 -5.52 9.64 -2.16
N HIS A 69 -4.69 10.68 -2.28
CA HIS A 69 -3.88 11.19 -1.16
C HIS A 69 -4.72 11.83 -0.05
N VAL A 70 -5.88 12.41 -0.39
CA VAL A 70 -6.83 12.94 0.60
C VAL A 70 -7.72 11.82 1.12
N GLU A 71 -8.18 10.92 0.25
CA GLU A 71 -9.00 9.77 0.65
C GLU A 71 -8.25 8.85 1.62
N LEU A 72 -6.96 8.60 1.39
CA LEU A 72 -6.14 7.77 2.25
C LEU A 72 -5.60 8.51 3.48
N CYS A 73 -5.02 9.70 3.31
CA CYS A 73 -4.23 10.37 4.35
C CYS A 73 -4.77 11.74 4.80
N GLY A 74 -5.98 12.11 4.38
CA GLY A 74 -6.64 13.34 4.79
C GLY A 74 -7.00 13.35 6.29
N ARG A 75 -7.53 14.47 6.78
CA ARG A 75 -7.90 14.64 8.21
C ARG A 75 -8.90 13.58 8.69
N ASP A 76 -9.84 13.24 7.82
CA ASP A 76 -10.83 12.17 8.01
C ASP A 76 -10.60 11.05 6.97
N GLY A 77 -9.34 10.88 6.55
CA GLY A 77 -8.91 9.88 5.59
C GLY A 77 -9.04 8.47 6.13
N TRP A 78 -8.90 7.49 5.24
CA TRP A 78 -9.08 6.09 5.57
C TRP A 78 -8.01 5.55 6.56
N ALA A 79 -6.76 5.99 6.45
CA ALA A 79 -5.63 5.53 7.27
C ALA A 79 -5.31 6.43 8.48
#